data_AF-A0A1I3DLZ4-F1
#
_entry.id   AF-A0A1I3DLZ4-F1
#
_cell.length_a   1.000
_cell.length_b   1.000
_cell.length_c   1.000
_cell.angle_alpha   90.00
_cell.angle_beta   90.00
_cell.angle_gamma   90.00
#
_symmetry.space_group_name_H-M   'P 1'
#
loop_
_entity.id
_entity.type
_entity.pdbx_description
1 polymer ?
#
loop_
_entity_poly.entity_id
_entity_poly.type
_entity_poly.pdbx_seq_one_letter_code
_entity_poly.pdbx_strand_id
1 'polypeptide(L)'
;MRKKEKGAGRWGRLKYSYIVLGVLVWTLFVLYPNPMKLGLSIYRIFHPPINAAGVAHLLEEIPLEAAEIETYVLREIPYQYDWVTYGMPWYFPTLEEVLDNKTGDCKSRFLVLASLFESQEIPYQLSFSLSHFWVTYEGKAETPLEQAQNAFMLREEDGSLQIQVPREDRNQIWNNFREGFWEYMPFHRKTLLILGWIAAVATMVVRSCCFKKTAESVKA
;
A
#
# COMPACT_ATOMS: atom_id res chain seq x y z
N MET A 1 -31.39 44.11 -16.65
CA MET A 1 -30.46 43.02 -17.04
C MET A 1 -29.25 43.04 -16.12
N ARG A 2 -29.12 42.04 -15.22
CA ARG A 2 -28.07 41.98 -14.18
C ARG A 2 -26.93 41.10 -14.71
N LYS A 3 -25.78 41.71 -15.01
CA LYS A 3 -24.58 41.04 -15.56
C LYS A 3 -24.01 40.07 -14.50
N LYS A 4 -23.98 38.77 -14.82
CA LYS A 4 -23.31 37.73 -14.02
C LYS A 4 -21.80 37.90 -14.18
N GLU A 5 -21.09 38.29 -13.12
CA GLU A 5 -19.63 38.12 -13.03
C GLU A 5 -19.30 36.62 -12.89
N LYS A 6 -19.18 35.94 -14.03
CA LYS A 6 -18.56 34.62 -14.12
C LYS A 6 -17.06 34.82 -14.41
N GLY A 7 -16.24 34.98 -13.38
CA GLY A 7 -14.80 35.18 -13.59
C GLY A 7 -13.85 34.78 -12.45
N ALA A 8 -14.33 34.53 -11.24
CA ALA A 8 -13.44 34.34 -10.08
C ALA A 8 -12.97 32.89 -9.83
N GLY A 9 -13.55 31.88 -10.50
CA GLY A 9 -13.40 30.47 -10.10
C GLY A 9 -12.13 29.74 -10.53
N ARG A 10 -11.38 30.26 -11.52
CA ARG A 10 -10.17 29.58 -12.06
C ARG A 10 -8.86 30.16 -11.49
N TRP A 11 -8.84 31.45 -11.19
CA TRP A 11 -7.66 32.16 -10.69
C TRP A 11 -7.47 32.03 -9.17
N GLY A 12 -8.54 31.78 -8.40
CA GLY A 12 -8.44 31.46 -6.97
C GLY A 12 -7.73 30.13 -6.68
N ARG A 13 -7.88 29.13 -7.56
CA ARG A 13 -7.26 27.79 -7.42
C ARG A 13 -5.75 27.79 -7.63
N LEU A 14 -5.21 28.69 -8.46
CA LEU A 14 -3.76 28.80 -8.65
C LEU A 14 -3.03 29.43 -7.44
N LYS A 15 -3.70 30.28 -6.65
CA LYS A 15 -3.05 31.08 -5.59
C LYS A 15 -2.43 30.29 -4.44
N TYR A 16 -2.89 29.06 -4.21
CA TYR A 16 -2.39 28.17 -3.15
C TYR A 16 -1.80 26.87 -3.70
N SER A 17 -1.66 26.75 -5.02
CA SER A 17 -1.19 25.54 -5.69
C SER A 17 0.18 25.07 -5.19
N TYR A 18 1.12 25.99 -4.94
CA TYR A 18 2.44 25.67 -4.38
C TYR A 18 2.39 25.23 -2.91
N ILE A 19 1.44 25.72 -2.11
CA ILE A 19 1.25 25.27 -0.72
C ILE A 19 0.66 23.86 -0.72
N VAL A 20 -0.33 23.61 -1.59
CA VAL A 20 -0.90 22.28 -1.79
C VAL A 20 0.16 21.31 -2.29
N LEU A 21 0.95 21.68 -3.29
CA LEU A 21 2.06 20.87 -3.76
C LEU A 21 3.08 20.60 -2.64
N GLY A 22 3.43 21.63 -1.87
CA GLY A 22 4.35 21.52 -0.74
C GLY A 22 3.87 20.54 0.32
N VAL A 23 2.58 20.58 0.71
CA VAL A 23 2.03 19.65 1.71
C VAL A 23 1.89 18.23 1.16
N LEU A 24 1.62 18.07 -0.14
CA LEU A 24 1.61 16.75 -0.80
C LEU A 24 3.01 16.14 -0.83
N VAL A 25 4.02 16.93 -1.19
CA VAL A 25 5.43 16.50 -1.17
C VAL A 25 5.87 16.18 0.27
N TRP A 26 5.53 17.03 1.24
CA TRP A 26 5.79 16.77 2.65
C TRP A 26 5.15 15.44 3.10
N THR A 27 3.87 15.24 2.77
CA THR A 27 3.15 14.01 3.09
C THR A 27 3.85 12.79 2.48
N LEU A 28 4.26 12.88 1.20
CA LEU A 28 5.00 11.82 0.53
C LEU A 28 6.30 11.48 1.27
N PHE A 29 7.11 12.47 1.65
CA PHE A 29 8.38 12.21 2.36
C PHE A 29 8.21 11.74 3.81
N VAL A 30 7.14 12.17 4.49
CA VAL A 30 6.82 11.64 5.82
C VAL A 30 6.42 10.17 5.74
N LEU A 31 5.60 9.79 4.75
CA LEU A 31 5.16 8.41 4.56
C LEU A 31 6.27 7.52 3.96
N TYR A 32 7.04 8.07 3.02
CA TYR A 32 8.11 7.41 2.29
C TYR A 32 9.36 8.28 2.29
N PRO A 33 10.27 8.11 3.27
CA PRO A 33 11.56 8.81 3.27
C PRO A 33 12.32 8.63 1.96
N ASN A 34 12.19 7.45 1.37
CA ASN A 34 12.62 7.16 0.01
C ASN A 34 11.38 6.91 -0.88
N PRO A 35 10.89 7.93 -1.62
CA PRO A 35 9.69 7.80 -2.44
C PRO A 35 9.85 6.79 -3.59
N MET A 36 11.08 6.41 -3.97
CA MET A 36 11.29 5.36 -4.96
C MET A 36 10.71 4.03 -4.50
N LYS A 37 10.70 3.74 -3.20
CA LYS A 37 10.14 2.49 -2.66
C LYS A 37 8.65 2.33 -2.97
N LEU A 38 7.89 3.41 -3.04
CA LEU A 38 6.49 3.36 -3.48
C LEU A 38 6.40 2.93 -4.96
N GLY A 39 7.21 3.54 -5.82
CA GLY A 39 7.26 3.18 -7.25
C GLY A 39 7.71 1.73 -7.48
N LEU A 40 8.75 1.29 -6.77
CA LEU A 40 9.20 -0.11 -6.80
C LEU A 40 8.11 -1.07 -6.33
N SER A 41 7.38 -0.71 -5.28
CA SER A 41 6.31 -1.55 -4.75
C SER A 41 5.16 -1.71 -5.75
N ILE A 42 4.79 -0.62 -6.44
CA ILE A 42 3.80 -0.67 -7.53
C ILE A 42 4.30 -1.56 -8.67
N TYR A 43 5.56 -1.41 -9.07
CA TYR A 43 6.16 -2.27 -10.11
C TYR A 43 6.10 -3.76 -9.73
N ARG A 44 6.41 -4.09 -8.48
CA ARG A 44 6.43 -5.45 -7.94
C ARG A 44 5.05 -6.08 -7.78
N ILE A 45 3.96 -5.30 -7.73
CA ILE A 45 2.61 -5.88 -7.85
C ILE A 45 2.47 -6.59 -9.20
N PHE A 46 2.92 -5.94 -10.28
CA PHE A 46 2.78 -6.46 -11.64
C PHE A 46 3.89 -7.46 -12.00
N HIS A 47 5.04 -7.38 -11.31
CA HIS A 47 6.16 -8.30 -11.45
C HIS A 47 6.61 -8.78 -10.06
N PRO A 48 5.83 -9.68 -9.42
CA PRO A 48 6.17 -10.20 -8.10
C PRO A 48 7.57 -10.82 -8.10
N PRO A 49 8.45 -10.46 -7.16
CA PRO A 49 9.83 -10.97 -7.10
C PRO A 49 9.88 -12.40 -6.52
N ILE A 50 9.10 -13.31 -7.08
CA ILE A 50 9.06 -14.74 -6.72
C ILE A 50 10.38 -15.36 -7.17
N ASN A 51 10.99 -16.18 -6.30
CA ASN A 51 12.31 -16.75 -6.56
C ASN A 51 12.44 -18.13 -5.89
N ALA A 52 12.14 -19.19 -6.66
CA ALA A 52 12.28 -20.58 -6.23
C ALA A 52 13.70 -20.92 -5.72
N ALA A 53 14.75 -20.42 -6.39
CA ALA A 53 16.13 -20.69 -5.98
C ALA A 53 16.47 -20.07 -4.60
N GLY A 54 15.83 -18.96 -4.25
CA GLY A 54 16.02 -18.27 -2.97
C GLY A 54 15.51 -19.07 -1.76
N VAL A 55 14.52 -19.95 -1.96
CA VAL A 55 13.95 -20.81 -0.90
C VAL A 55 14.43 -22.25 -0.97
N ALA A 56 15.32 -22.60 -1.92
CA ALA A 56 15.79 -23.97 -2.10
C ALA A 56 16.41 -24.58 -0.83
N HIS A 57 17.10 -23.77 -0.02
CA HIS A 57 17.69 -24.20 1.25
C HIS A 57 16.66 -24.56 2.33
N LEU A 58 15.41 -24.11 2.19
CA LEU A 58 14.34 -24.44 3.12
C LEU A 58 13.66 -25.78 2.79
N LEU A 59 13.86 -26.31 1.57
CA LEU A 59 13.17 -27.53 1.10
C LEU A 59 13.52 -28.77 1.91
N GLU A 60 14.69 -28.81 2.56
CA GLU A 60 15.07 -29.94 3.43
C GLU A 60 14.15 -30.07 4.66
N GLU A 61 13.49 -28.98 5.05
CA GLU A 61 12.67 -28.90 6.27
C GLU A 61 11.16 -28.73 5.99
N ILE A 62 10.77 -28.58 4.72
CA ILE A 62 9.42 -28.19 4.34
C ILE A 62 8.56 -29.40 3.95
N PRO A 63 7.27 -29.42 4.35
CA PRO A 63 6.31 -30.44 3.93
C PRO A 63 6.10 -30.52 2.41
N LEU A 64 5.59 -31.66 1.93
CA LEU A 64 5.28 -31.86 0.51
C LEU A 64 3.85 -31.41 0.12
N GLU A 65 2.94 -31.35 1.09
CA GLU A 65 1.54 -31.01 0.84
C GLU A 65 1.32 -29.50 0.88
N ALA A 66 0.63 -28.95 -0.13
CA ALA A 66 0.45 -27.51 -0.31
C ALA A 66 -0.14 -26.80 0.92
N ALA A 67 -1.13 -27.42 1.58
CA ALA A 67 -1.75 -26.90 2.79
C ALA A 67 -0.81 -26.89 4.02
N GLU A 68 0.10 -27.87 4.09
CA GLU A 68 1.10 -27.93 5.15
C GLU A 68 2.22 -26.90 4.93
N ILE A 69 2.59 -26.64 3.67
CA ILE A 69 3.52 -25.57 3.29
C ILE A 69 2.91 -24.21 3.65
N GLU A 70 1.64 -23.95 3.34
CA GLU A 70 0.98 -22.71 3.74
C GLU A 70 1.00 -22.54 5.26
N THR A 71 0.66 -23.60 6.01
CA THR A 71 0.71 -23.59 7.48
C THR A 71 2.12 -23.32 8.01
N TYR A 72 3.14 -23.90 7.38
CA TYR A 72 4.55 -23.64 7.69
C TYR A 72 4.88 -22.16 7.47
N VAL A 73 4.54 -21.58 6.32
CA VAL A 73 4.81 -20.17 6.01
C VAL A 73 4.11 -19.23 7.00
N LEU A 74 2.85 -19.51 7.35
CA LEU A 74 2.10 -18.70 8.32
C LEU A 74 2.76 -18.70 9.72
N ARG A 75 3.45 -19.79 10.08
CA ARG A 75 4.18 -19.93 11.34
C ARG A 75 5.56 -19.24 11.28
N GLU A 76 6.34 -19.51 10.23
CA GLU A 76 7.70 -18.99 10.09
C GLU A 76 7.76 -17.50 9.76
N ILE A 77 6.71 -16.97 9.13
CA ILE A 77 6.55 -15.54 8.85
C ILE A 77 5.34 -14.99 9.63
N PRO A 78 5.48 -14.67 10.93
CA PRO A 78 4.43 -14.04 11.71
C PRO A 78 3.96 -12.73 11.08
N TYR A 79 2.65 -12.45 11.22
CA TYR A 79 2.02 -11.30 10.57
C TYR A 79 2.51 -9.99 11.16
N GLN A 80 3.04 -9.10 10.31
CA GLN A 80 3.43 -7.76 10.75
C GLN A 80 3.33 -6.69 9.67
N TYR A 81 2.82 -5.52 10.04
CA TYR A 81 2.59 -4.40 9.14
C TYR A 81 3.88 -3.72 8.70
N ASP A 82 3.85 -3.18 7.48
CA ASP A 82 4.99 -2.55 6.81
C ASP A 82 5.61 -1.38 7.59
N TRP A 83 4.84 -0.69 8.44
CA TRP A 83 5.40 0.35 9.30
C TRP A 83 6.44 -0.19 10.28
N VAL A 84 6.22 -1.39 10.82
CA VAL A 84 7.12 -2.00 11.80
C VAL A 84 8.28 -2.70 11.08
N THR A 85 7.98 -3.43 10.02
CA THR A 85 9.00 -4.21 9.28
C THR A 85 9.89 -3.33 8.40
N TYR A 86 9.30 -2.37 7.68
CA TYR A 86 9.99 -1.60 6.63
C TYR A 86 10.03 -0.08 6.89
N GLY A 87 9.27 0.42 7.87
CA GLY A 87 9.25 1.84 8.23
C GLY A 87 8.42 2.73 7.29
N MET A 88 7.45 2.16 6.57
CA MET A 88 6.55 2.90 5.65
C MET A 88 5.16 2.23 5.60
N PRO A 89 4.11 2.94 5.14
CA PRO A 89 2.74 2.42 5.29
C PRO A 89 2.39 1.26 4.36
N TRP A 90 3.09 1.14 3.23
CA TRP A 90 2.85 0.09 2.25
C TRP A 90 4.11 -0.18 1.43
N TYR A 91 4.61 -1.41 1.42
CA TYR A 91 5.83 -1.79 0.70
C TYR A 91 5.74 -3.23 0.20
N PHE A 92 5.95 -3.46 -1.09
CA PHE A 92 6.05 -4.81 -1.64
C PHE A 92 7.53 -5.26 -1.58
N PRO A 93 7.89 -6.19 -0.68
CA PRO A 93 9.29 -6.55 -0.44
C PRO A 93 9.85 -7.49 -1.52
N THR A 94 11.16 -7.69 -1.46
CA THR A 94 11.85 -8.81 -2.11
C THR A 94 11.80 -10.07 -1.23
N LEU A 95 12.10 -11.23 -1.81
CA LEU A 95 12.12 -12.48 -1.06
C LEU A 95 13.21 -12.44 0.01
N GLU A 96 14.38 -11.91 -0.34
CA GLU A 96 15.53 -11.76 0.56
C GLU A 96 15.18 -10.87 1.76
N GLU A 97 14.52 -9.72 1.52
CA GLU A 97 14.04 -8.85 2.60
C GLU A 97 13.06 -9.57 3.54
N VAL A 98 12.19 -10.44 3.02
CA VAL A 98 11.23 -11.19 3.85
C VAL A 98 11.95 -12.24 4.69
N LEU A 99 12.87 -13.00 4.09
CA LEU A 99 13.64 -14.04 4.78
C LEU A 99 14.57 -13.45 5.86
N ASP A 100 15.15 -12.27 5.61
CA ASP A 100 15.97 -11.55 6.59
C ASP A 100 15.14 -11.05 7.78
N ASN A 101 13.96 -10.48 7.52
CA ASN A 101 13.09 -9.95 8.57
C ASN A 101 12.35 -11.04 9.36
N LYS A 102 12.11 -12.21 8.73
CA LYS A 102 11.35 -13.33 9.31
C LYS A 102 9.95 -12.95 9.79
N THR A 103 9.39 -11.86 9.26
CA THR A 103 8.05 -11.36 9.59
C THR A 103 7.57 -10.46 8.46
N GLY A 104 6.25 -10.32 8.33
CA GLY A 104 5.66 -9.43 7.35
C GLY A 104 4.18 -9.71 7.17
N ASP A 105 3.53 -8.92 6.33
CA ASP A 105 2.09 -9.03 6.12
C ASP A 105 1.73 -10.03 5.01
N CYS A 106 0.52 -9.91 4.47
CA CYS A 106 0.03 -10.77 3.40
C CYS A 106 0.97 -10.82 2.19
N LYS A 107 1.62 -9.72 1.81
CA LYS A 107 2.55 -9.65 0.66
C LYS A 107 3.80 -10.49 0.90
N SER A 108 4.29 -10.48 2.14
CA SER A 108 5.50 -11.21 2.53
C SER A 108 5.23 -12.72 2.55
N ARG A 109 4.12 -13.12 3.16
CA ARG A 109 3.68 -14.53 3.20
C ARG A 109 3.38 -15.08 1.82
N PHE A 110 2.65 -14.30 1.03
CA PHE A 110 2.37 -14.57 -0.38
C PHE A 110 3.65 -14.87 -1.17
N LEU A 111 4.67 -14.03 -1.01
CA LEU A 111 5.92 -14.13 -1.77
C LEU A 111 6.70 -15.41 -1.43
N VAL A 112 6.80 -15.74 -0.15
CA VAL A 112 7.46 -16.96 0.32
C VAL A 112 6.69 -18.20 -0.14
N LEU A 113 5.37 -18.20 0.04
CA LEU A 113 4.52 -19.33 -0.35
C LEU A 113 4.59 -19.62 -1.85
N ALA A 114 4.44 -18.58 -2.68
CA ALA A 114 4.55 -18.73 -4.13
C ALA A 114 5.94 -19.22 -4.56
N SER A 115 7.01 -18.73 -3.93
CA SER A 115 8.38 -19.18 -4.23
C SER A 115 8.59 -20.65 -3.88
N LEU A 116 8.01 -21.12 -2.78
CA LEU A 116 8.06 -22.53 -2.38
C LEU A 116 7.27 -23.43 -3.34
N PHE A 117 6.09 -22.98 -3.78
CA PHE A 117 5.30 -23.72 -4.75
C PHE A 117 5.99 -23.81 -6.11
N GLU A 118 6.60 -22.72 -6.60
CA GLU A 118 7.44 -22.79 -7.81
C GLU A 118 8.60 -23.78 -7.63
N SER A 119 9.21 -23.80 -6.45
CA SER A 119 10.34 -24.69 -6.18
C SER A 119 9.97 -26.17 -6.06
N GLN A 120 8.72 -26.47 -5.70
CA GLN A 120 8.19 -27.84 -5.63
C GLN A 120 7.32 -28.22 -6.83
N GLU A 121 7.25 -27.36 -7.85
CA GLU A 121 6.41 -27.56 -9.05
C GLU A 121 4.92 -27.78 -8.69
N ILE A 122 4.44 -27.14 -7.62
CA ILE A 122 3.03 -27.19 -7.20
C ILE A 122 2.25 -26.14 -8.00
N PRO A 123 1.18 -26.50 -8.72
CA PRO A 123 0.37 -25.54 -9.48
C PRO A 123 -0.38 -24.57 -8.56
N TYR A 124 -0.38 -23.29 -8.91
CA TYR A 124 -1.07 -22.26 -8.14
C TYR A 124 -1.49 -21.05 -8.98
N GLN A 125 -2.40 -20.24 -8.44
CA GLN A 125 -2.84 -18.96 -8.99
C GLN A 125 -2.55 -17.83 -8.01
N LEU A 126 -2.13 -16.67 -8.53
CA LEU A 126 -1.92 -15.49 -7.70
C LEU A 126 -3.18 -14.64 -7.69
N SER A 127 -3.65 -14.28 -6.51
CA SER A 127 -4.86 -13.48 -6.32
C SER A 127 -4.54 -12.21 -5.53
N PHE A 128 -5.14 -11.10 -5.97
CA PHE A 128 -4.97 -9.79 -5.36
C PHE A 128 -6.32 -9.08 -5.23
N SER A 129 -6.67 -8.61 -4.03
CA SER A 129 -7.82 -7.75 -3.76
C SER A 129 -7.38 -6.30 -3.46
N LEU A 130 -8.31 -5.43 -3.04
CA LEU A 130 -7.94 -4.06 -2.66
C LEU A 130 -7.21 -4.00 -1.32
N SER A 131 -7.30 -5.05 -0.50
CA SER A 131 -6.70 -5.07 0.84
C SER A 131 -5.79 -6.27 1.12
N HIS A 132 -5.71 -7.26 0.23
CA HIS A 132 -5.05 -8.55 0.51
C HIS A 132 -4.40 -9.19 -0.73
N PHE A 133 -3.37 -10.00 -0.49
CA PHE A 133 -2.69 -10.84 -1.49
C PHE A 133 -2.67 -12.27 -0.99
N TRP A 134 -3.00 -13.23 -1.85
CA TRP A 134 -2.97 -14.65 -1.50
C TRP A 134 -2.70 -15.53 -2.71
N VAL A 135 -2.31 -16.76 -2.40
CA VAL A 135 -2.12 -17.84 -3.39
C VAL A 135 -3.32 -18.78 -3.29
N THR A 136 -3.87 -19.18 -4.44
CA THR A 136 -4.91 -20.21 -4.56
C THR A 136 -4.28 -21.46 -5.16
N TYR A 137 -4.60 -22.62 -4.60
CA TYR A 137 -4.10 -23.93 -5.04
C TYR A 137 -5.19 -24.99 -4.81
N GLU A 138 -5.02 -26.18 -5.39
CA GLU A 138 -6.01 -27.25 -5.29
C GLU A 138 -6.27 -27.65 -3.83
N GLY A 139 -7.54 -27.70 -3.43
CA GLY A 139 -7.93 -28.06 -2.07
C GLY A 139 -7.78 -26.94 -1.03
N LYS A 140 -7.38 -25.72 -1.42
CA LYS A 140 -7.32 -24.57 -0.49
C LYS A 140 -8.70 -24.28 0.10
N ALA A 141 -8.76 -24.16 1.43
CA ALA A 141 -9.98 -23.76 2.12
C ALA A 141 -10.24 -22.26 1.92
N GLU A 142 -11.46 -21.90 1.50
CA GLU A 142 -11.85 -20.50 1.37
C GLU A 142 -11.95 -19.82 2.74
N THR A 143 -11.38 -18.63 2.83
CA THR A 143 -11.55 -17.74 3.98
C THR A 143 -12.37 -16.51 3.57
N PRO A 144 -12.97 -15.75 4.51
CA PRO A 144 -13.71 -14.53 4.16
C PRO A 144 -12.89 -13.50 3.35
N LEU A 145 -11.57 -13.45 3.56
CA LEU A 145 -10.66 -12.57 2.83
C LEU A 145 -10.26 -13.14 1.47
N GLU A 146 -10.01 -14.45 1.41
CA GLU A 146 -9.40 -15.14 0.27
C GLU A 146 -10.46 -15.86 -0.58
N GLN A 147 -11.50 -15.13 -0.99
CA GLN A 147 -12.52 -15.62 -1.91
C GLN A 147 -12.23 -15.12 -3.32
N ALA A 148 -12.47 -15.95 -4.33
CA ALA A 148 -12.25 -15.58 -5.73
C ALA A 148 -13.01 -14.30 -6.12
N GLN A 149 -14.21 -14.08 -5.57
CA GLN A 149 -15.02 -12.87 -5.83
C GLN A 149 -14.44 -11.57 -5.23
N ASN A 150 -13.53 -11.68 -4.25
CA ASN A 150 -12.85 -10.52 -3.67
C ASN A 150 -11.61 -10.12 -4.47
N ALA A 151 -11.10 -10.99 -5.34
CA ALA A 151 -9.97 -10.67 -6.19
C ALA A 151 -10.34 -9.52 -7.14
N PHE A 152 -9.46 -8.55 -7.27
CA PHE A 152 -9.42 -7.55 -8.31
C PHE A 152 -8.55 -8.03 -9.49
N MET A 153 -7.44 -8.72 -9.20
CA MET A 153 -6.57 -9.35 -10.19
C MET A 153 -6.35 -10.82 -9.86
N LEU A 154 -6.47 -11.66 -10.88
CA LEU A 154 -6.11 -13.07 -10.86
C LEU A 154 -5.03 -13.30 -11.92
N ARG A 155 -3.94 -13.96 -11.54
CA ARG A 155 -2.93 -14.45 -12.46
C ARG A 155 -3.00 -15.97 -12.50
N GLU A 156 -3.27 -16.48 -13.69
CA GLU A 156 -3.26 -17.91 -13.99
C GLU A 156 -1.83 -18.43 -14.18
N GLU A 157 -1.67 -19.75 -14.17
CA GLU A 157 -0.39 -20.44 -14.36
C GLU A 157 0.26 -20.12 -15.73
N ASP A 158 -0.55 -19.88 -16.76
CA ASP A 158 -0.09 -19.47 -18.10
C ASP A 158 0.39 -18.00 -18.18
N GLY A 159 0.35 -17.28 -17.06
CA GLY A 159 0.71 -15.87 -16.96
C GLY A 159 -0.37 -14.90 -17.41
N SER A 160 -1.55 -15.39 -17.82
CA SER A 160 -2.67 -14.53 -18.18
C SER A 160 -3.21 -13.78 -16.95
N LEU A 161 -3.59 -12.53 -17.17
CA LEU A 161 -4.12 -11.64 -16.14
C LEU A 161 -5.60 -11.41 -16.37
N GLN A 162 -6.42 -11.81 -15.40
CA GLN A 162 -7.84 -11.50 -15.37
C GLN A 162 -8.08 -10.38 -14.37
N ILE A 163 -8.78 -9.33 -14.82
CA ILE A 163 -9.16 -8.19 -13.97
C ILE A 163 -10.67 -8.24 -13.80
N GLN A 164 -11.11 -8.14 -12.54
CA GLN A 164 -12.53 -8.13 -12.21
C GLN A 164 -12.83 -7.07 -11.15
N VAL A 165 -14.10 -6.72 -10.98
CA VAL A 165 -14.52 -5.79 -9.92
C VAL A 165 -14.69 -6.58 -8.62
N PRO A 166 -13.91 -6.26 -7.55
CA PRO A 166 -13.93 -7.01 -6.31
C PRO A 166 -15.23 -6.76 -5.55
N ARG A 167 -15.75 -7.80 -4.89
CA ARG A 167 -16.93 -7.75 -4.01
C ARG A 167 -16.57 -7.78 -2.53
N GLU A 168 -15.38 -7.31 -2.21
CA GLU A 168 -14.84 -7.25 -0.86
C GLU A 168 -15.64 -6.26 0.02
N ASP A 169 -15.80 -6.61 1.31
CA ASP A 169 -16.56 -5.79 2.24
C ASP A 169 -15.85 -4.46 2.51
N ARG A 170 -16.60 -3.36 2.40
CA ARG A 170 -16.04 -2.01 2.54
C ARG A 170 -15.53 -1.72 3.96
N ASN A 171 -16.18 -2.28 4.98
CA ASN A 171 -15.73 -2.07 6.36
C ASN A 171 -14.42 -2.84 6.60
N GLN A 172 -14.29 -4.03 6.01
CA GLN A 172 -13.05 -4.79 6.05
C GLN A 172 -11.89 -4.06 5.37
N ILE A 173 -12.10 -3.52 4.15
CA ILE A 173 -11.09 -2.70 3.46
C ILE A 173 -10.69 -1.50 4.33
N TRP A 174 -11.68 -0.79 4.90
CA TRP A 174 -11.42 0.38 5.73
C TRP A 174 -10.66 0.04 7.01
N ASN A 175 -11.03 -1.05 7.70
CA ASN A 175 -10.37 -1.48 8.92
C ASN A 175 -8.93 -1.90 8.66
N ASN A 176 -8.69 -2.72 7.63
CA ASN A 176 -7.34 -3.13 7.21
C ASN A 176 -6.49 -1.91 6.86
N PHE A 177 -7.05 -0.98 6.09
CA PHE A 177 -6.37 0.26 5.74
C PHE A 177 -6.07 1.11 6.97
N ARG A 178 -7.05 1.34 7.85
CA ARG A 178 -6.88 2.15 9.05
C ARG A 178 -5.81 1.56 9.97
N GLU A 179 -5.88 0.27 10.23
CA GLU A 179 -4.95 -0.43 11.10
C GLU A 179 -3.52 -0.34 10.54
N GLY A 180 -3.32 -0.80 9.30
CA GLY A 180 -2.01 -0.81 8.66
C GLY A 180 -1.45 0.58 8.36
N PHE A 181 -2.28 1.54 7.92
CA PHE A 181 -1.81 2.88 7.57
C PHE A 181 -1.63 3.78 8.79
N TRP A 182 -2.57 3.77 9.73
CA TRP A 182 -2.62 4.74 10.83
C TRP A 182 -2.26 4.14 12.18
N GLU A 183 -2.79 2.99 12.57
CA GLU A 183 -2.61 2.49 13.95
C GLU A 183 -1.14 2.14 14.21
N TYR A 184 -0.54 1.37 13.31
CA TYR A 184 0.88 0.97 13.38
C TYR A 184 1.87 2.07 12.97
N MET A 185 1.40 3.22 12.47
CA MET A 185 2.28 4.34 12.13
C MET A 185 3.00 4.85 13.40
N PRO A 186 4.34 4.97 13.38
CA PRO A 186 5.10 5.48 14.52
C PRO A 186 4.65 6.88 14.94
N PHE A 187 4.66 7.15 16.25
CA PHE A 187 4.19 8.42 16.81
C PHE A 187 4.86 9.63 16.16
N HIS A 188 6.19 9.60 16.01
CA HIS A 188 6.93 10.71 15.37
C HIS A 188 6.49 10.99 13.93
N ARG A 189 6.11 9.95 13.16
CA ARG A 189 5.57 10.10 11.80
C ARG A 189 4.20 10.76 11.82
N LYS A 190 3.30 10.32 12.72
CA LYS A 190 1.97 10.93 12.91
C LYS A 190 2.10 12.42 13.22
N THR A 191 2.98 12.76 14.16
CA THR A 191 3.25 14.16 14.55
C THR A 191 3.75 14.98 13.38
N LEU A 192 4.75 14.50 12.63
CA LEU A 192 5.28 15.19 11.45
C LEU A 192 4.20 15.40 10.38
N LEU A 193 3.36 14.39 10.14
CA LEU A 193 2.27 14.51 9.19
C LEU A 193 1.28 15.60 9.61
N ILE A 194 0.77 15.54 10.84
CA ILE A 194 -0.20 16.51 11.38
C ILE A 194 0.38 17.93 11.36
N LEU A 195 1.62 18.11 11.82
CA LEU A 195 2.27 19.43 11.85
C LEU A 195 2.44 20.03 10.46
N GLY A 196 2.76 19.23 9.45
CA GLY A 196 2.85 19.71 8.06
C GLY A 196 1.53 20.27 7.54
N TRP A 197 0.42 19.59 7.84
CA TRP A 197 -0.92 20.05 7.46
C TRP A 197 -1.34 21.32 8.23
N ILE A 198 -1.08 21.39 9.53
CA ILE A 198 -1.33 22.60 10.33
C ILE A 198 -0.54 23.79 9.78
N ALA A 199 0.75 23.59 9.48
CA ALA A 199 1.61 24.64 8.91
C ALA A 199 1.09 25.11 7.54
N ALA A 200 0.61 24.19 6.69
CA ALA A 200 0.02 24.54 5.40
C ALA A 200 -1.23 25.42 5.57
N VAL A 201 -2.15 25.05 6.45
CA VAL A 201 -3.36 25.83 6.76
C VAL A 201 -3.01 27.20 7.34
N ALA A 202 -2.09 27.25 8.32
CA ALA A 202 -1.63 28.51 8.92
C ALA A 202 -1.05 29.45 7.86
N THR A 203 -0.22 28.93 6.94
CA THR A 203 0.36 29.69 5.84
C THR A 203 -0.72 30.24 4.90
N MET A 204 -1.74 29.45 4.58
CA MET A 204 -2.88 29.91 3.76
C MET A 204 -3.67 31.04 4.44
N VAL A 205 -3.91 30.93 5.75
CA VAL A 205 -4.63 31.93 6.55
C VAL A 205 -3.82 33.23 6.64
N VAL A 206 -2.54 33.16 7.01
CA VAL A 206 -1.65 34.33 7.12
C VAL A 206 -1.58 35.07 5.79
N ARG A 207 -1.39 34.34 4.68
CA ARG A 207 -1.37 34.94 3.34
C ARG A 207 -2.69 35.61 3.00
N SER A 208 -3.83 34.98 3.31
CA SER A 208 -5.16 35.56 3.08
C SER A 208 -5.36 36.88 3.84
N CYS A 209 -4.92 36.94 5.10
CA CYS A 209 -5.01 38.13 5.94
C CYS A 209 -4.09 39.25 5.47
N CYS A 210 -2.84 38.94 5.10
CA CYS A 210 -1.89 39.93 4.59
C CYS A 210 -2.34 40.56 3.27
N PHE A 211 -2.90 39.78 2.34
CA PHE A 211 -3.42 40.29 1.07
C PHE A 211 -4.67 41.16 1.23
N LYS A 212 -5.54 40.86 2.22
CA LYS A 212 -6.69 41.73 2.53
C LYS A 212 -6.23 43.10 3.05
N LYS A 213 -5.27 43.13 3.97
CA LYS A 213 -4.73 44.38 4.53
C LYS A 213 -4.07 45.27 3.48
N THR A 214 -3.32 44.71 2.53
CA THR A 214 -2.73 45.50 1.42
C THR A 214 -3.79 46.01 0.44
N ALA A 215 -4.85 45.24 0.17
CA ALA A 215 -5.93 45.70 -0.69
C ALA A 215 -6.77 46.82 -0.07
N GLU A 216 -6.91 46.84 1.25
CA GLU A 216 -7.57 47.93 2.00
C GLU A 216 -6.68 49.17 2.07
N SER A 217 -5.36 49.04 2.27
CA SER A 217 -4.44 50.19 2.34
C SER A 217 -4.18 50.88 0.99
N VAL A 218 -4.48 50.22 -0.13
CA VAL A 218 -4.36 50.81 -1.49
C VAL A 218 -5.65 51.53 -1.90
N LYS A 219 -6.76 51.29 -1.19
CA LYS A 219 -8.06 51.93 -1.44
C LYS A 219 -8.37 53.12 -0.53
N ALA A 220 -7.62 53.28 0.55
CA ALA A 220 -7.65 54.44 1.45
C ALA A 220 -6.65 55.49 0.96
#